data_AF-A0A9P0LW74-F1
#
_entry.id   AF-A0A9P0LW74-F1
#
_cell.length_a   1.000
_cell.length_b   1.000
_cell.length_c   1.000
_cell.angle_alpha   90.00
_cell.angle_beta   90.00
_cell.angle_gamma   90.00
#
_symmetry.space_group_name_H-M   'P 1'
#
loop_
_entity.id
_entity.type
_entity.pdbx_description
1 polymer ?
#
loop_
_entity_poly.entity_id
_entity_poly.type
_entity_poly.pdbx_seq_one_letter_code
_entity_poly.pdbx_strand_id
1 'polypeptide(L)'
;MEIHGYLILLILIPFSKCLTSHDRMLSFLSRNKTRIWFKNQAGPSRPDNAYCSLCCLNITKNPVGKKCGRHTLCLYEKGKMGPACKGSVNVGFSEEEKAAIVDIHNTVRNLVATGTESRGSPGPQYKAANMRALEWNDELEELARSCVLGGCSNAYTAMTSAETLKSIL
;
A
#
# COMPACT_ATOMS: atom_id res chain seq x y z
N MET A 1 -10.71 -55.74 25.33
CA MET A 1 -11.03 -56.18 23.96
C MET A 1 -12.38 -55.57 23.62
N GLU A 2 -12.69 -54.80 22.58
CA GLU A 2 -12.03 -54.19 21.40
C GLU A 2 -12.94 -52.99 21.04
N ILE A 3 -12.38 -51.78 20.94
CA ILE A 3 -12.22 -50.93 19.74
C ILE A 3 -13.45 -50.80 18.82
N HIS A 4 -14.04 -49.59 18.77
CA HIS A 4 -14.53 -48.85 17.59
C HIS A 4 -14.84 -47.41 18.10
N GLY A 5 -14.14 -46.31 17.81
CA GLY A 5 -13.30 -45.95 16.67
C GLY A 5 -14.10 -45.11 15.69
N TYR A 6 -14.18 -43.78 15.86
CA TYR A 6 -14.10 -42.77 14.80
C TYR A 6 -14.24 -41.32 15.34
N LEU A 7 -13.25 -40.50 14.96
CA LEU A 7 -13.38 -39.10 14.56
C LEU A 7 -13.55 -38.00 15.65
N ILE A 8 -12.46 -37.72 16.37
CA ILE A 8 -12.12 -36.32 16.68
C ILE A 8 -10.70 -36.08 16.15
N LEU A 9 -10.65 -35.76 14.87
CA LEU A 9 -9.51 -35.08 14.27
C LEU A 9 -9.47 -33.67 14.87
N LEU A 10 -8.82 -33.51 16.03
CA LEU A 10 -8.41 -32.20 16.51
C LEU A 10 -7.44 -31.65 15.47
N ILE A 11 -7.96 -30.83 14.55
CA ILE A 11 -7.18 -30.10 13.58
C ILE A 11 -6.32 -29.10 14.36
N LEU A 12 -5.14 -29.56 14.78
CA LEU A 12 -3.99 -28.70 15.01
C LEU A 12 -3.63 -28.11 13.64
N ILE A 13 -4.35 -27.07 13.19
CA ILE A 13 -3.82 -26.19 12.17
C ILE A 13 -2.59 -25.55 12.84
N PRO A 14 -1.38 -25.82 12.35
CA PRO A 14 -0.20 -25.31 13.00
C PRO A 14 -0.19 -23.77 12.87
N PHE A 15 -0.35 -23.08 14.00
CA PHE A 15 -0.01 -21.66 14.17
C PHE A 15 1.37 -21.31 13.55
N SER A 16 2.24 -22.31 13.39
CA SER A 16 3.56 -22.21 12.74
C SER A 16 3.53 -21.68 11.28
N LYS A 17 2.47 -21.91 10.49
CA LYS A 17 2.43 -21.33 9.13
C LYS A 17 2.08 -19.84 9.10
N CYS A 18 1.47 -19.29 10.14
CA CYS A 18 1.18 -17.86 10.24
C CYS A 18 2.38 -17.07 10.80
N LEU A 19 3.12 -17.66 11.74
CA LEU A 19 4.28 -17.02 12.38
C LEU A 19 5.48 -16.86 11.44
N THR A 20 5.70 -17.78 10.49
CA THR A 20 6.88 -17.72 9.60
C THR A 20 6.85 -16.57 8.59
N SER A 21 5.68 -16.04 8.21
CA SER A 21 5.58 -14.83 7.39
C SER A 21 5.67 -13.56 8.23
N HIS A 22 5.17 -13.61 9.47
CA HIS A 22 5.19 -12.49 10.42
C HIS A 22 6.62 -12.16 10.87
N ASP A 23 7.43 -13.17 11.23
CA ASP A 23 8.84 -12.95 11.64
C ASP A 23 9.71 -12.40 10.51
N ARG A 24 9.46 -12.81 9.25
CA ARG A 24 10.17 -12.27 8.08
C ARG A 24 9.85 -10.79 7.85
N MET A 25 8.59 -10.41 8.03
CA MET A 25 8.15 -9.01 7.88
C MET A 25 8.65 -8.15 9.06
N LEU A 26 8.56 -8.66 10.29
CA LEU A 26 9.05 -7.97 11.49
C LEU A 26 10.57 -7.72 11.46
N SER A 27 11.34 -8.62 10.85
CA SER A 27 12.79 -8.41 10.66
C SER A 27 13.13 -7.16 9.84
N PHE A 28 12.18 -6.70 9.02
CA PHE A 28 12.28 -5.52 8.16
C PHE A 28 11.76 -4.23 8.81
N LEU A 29 10.98 -4.36 9.89
CA LEU A 29 10.30 -3.26 10.58
C LEU A 29 11.09 -2.67 11.76
N SER A 30 12.30 -3.17 12.03
CA SER A 30 13.21 -2.51 12.97
C SER A 30 13.61 -1.14 12.41
N ARG A 31 13.21 -0.05 13.09
CA ARG A 31 13.49 1.36 12.71
C ARG A 31 14.92 1.60 12.22
N ASN A 32 15.92 0.96 12.83
CA ASN A 32 17.32 1.10 12.42
C ASN A 32 17.63 0.38 11.11
N LYS A 33 17.13 -0.86 10.93
CA LYS A 33 17.26 -1.58 9.66
C LYS A 33 16.51 -0.89 8.54
N THR A 34 15.32 -0.36 8.81
CA THR A 34 14.53 0.42 7.85
C THR A 34 15.24 1.71 7.47
N ARG A 35 15.79 2.46 8.43
CA ARG A 35 16.56 3.70 8.18
C ARG A 35 17.84 3.45 7.38
N ILE A 36 18.61 2.40 7.72
CA ILE A 36 19.80 2.00 6.95
C ILE A 36 19.40 1.56 5.54
N TRP A 37 18.31 0.80 5.42
CA TRP A 37 17.79 0.36 4.13
C TRP A 37 17.40 1.54 3.23
N PHE A 38 16.67 2.53 3.76
CA PHE A 38 16.29 3.76 3.03
C PHE A 38 17.48 4.58 2.57
N LYS A 39 18.54 4.72 3.39
CA LYS A 39 19.78 5.42 2.98
C LYS A 39 20.46 4.76 1.78
N ASN A 40 20.28 3.45 1.60
CA ASN A 40 20.87 2.68 0.51
C ASN A 40 19.94 2.54 -0.71
N GLN A 41 18.77 3.22 -0.73
CA GLN A 41 17.79 3.17 -1.83
C GLN A 41 17.98 4.24 -2.91
N ALA A 42 19.06 5.02 -2.90
CA ALA A 42 19.37 5.87 -4.04
C ALA A 42 19.89 5.02 -5.21
N GLY A 43 19.31 5.19 -6.39
CA GLY A 43 19.89 4.79 -7.67
C GLY A 43 20.91 5.82 -8.16
N PRO A 44 21.64 5.54 -9.25
CA PRO A 44 22.51 6.53 -9.87
C PRO A 44 21.68 7.77 -10.25
N SER A 45 22.20 8.96 -9.95
CA SER A 45 21.52 10.23 -10.22
C SER A 45 21.21 10.37 -11.71
N ARG A 46 19.94 10.55 -12.05
CA ARG A 46 19.51 10.92 -13.40
C ARG A 46 19.11 12.40 -13.44
N PRO A 47 19.68 13.21 -14.34
CA PRO A 47 19.41 14.65 -14.39
C PRO A 47 17.99 14.98 -14.88
N ASP A 48 17.35 14.07 -15.63
CA ASP A 48 16.07 14.39 -16.30
C ASP A 48 14.85 14.24 -15.39
N ASN A 49 14.88 13.35 -14.39
CA ASN A 49 13.77 13.10 -13.48
C ASN A 49 14.24 12.39 -12.19
N ALA A 50 14.05 13.04 -11.03
CA ALA A 50 14.44 12.52 -9.72
C ALA A 50 13.75 11.18 -9.38
N TYR A 51 12.50 10.98 -9.80
CA TYR A 51 11.75 9.74 -9.57
C TYR A 51 12.37 8.53 -10.26
N CYS A 52 13.15 8.73 -11.33
CA CYS A 52 13.87 7.64 -11.99
C CYS A 52 15.09 7.14 -11.20
N SER A 53 15.53 7.90 -10.21
CA SER A 53 16.62 7.50 -9.31
C SER A 53 16.08 6.80 -8.06
N LEU A 54 14.76 6.75 -7.85
CA LEU A 54 14.16 6.06 -6.71
C LEU A 54 14.20 4.54 -6.86
N CYS A 55 14.43 3.87 -5.74
CA CYS A 55 14.36 2.42 -5.61
C CYS A 55 13.25 1.99 -4.64
N CYS A 56 12.39 1.09 -5.10
CA CYS A 56 11.33 0.46 -4.29
C CYS A 56 11.76 -0.92 -3.80
N LEU A 57 11.07 -1.43 -2.77
CA LEU A 57 11.24 -2.79 -2.27
C LEU A 57 10.99 -3.83 -3.37
N ASN A 58 11.84 -4.85 -3.44
CA ASN A 58 11.62 -6.00 -4.29
C ASN A 58 11.52 -7.28 -3.46
N ILE A 59 10.28 -7.64 -3.13
CA ILE A 59 9.93 -8.81 -2.32
C ILE A 59 10.04 -10.14 -3.08
N THR A 60 10.25 -10.12 -4.40
CA THR A 60 10.40 -11.35 -5.19
C THR A 60 11.81 -11.93 -5.12
N LYS A 61 12.77 -11.20 -4.54
CA LYS A 61 14.14 -11.66 -4.29
C LYS A 61 14.28 -12.18 -2.86
N ASN A 62 15.11 -13.20 -2.69
CA ASN A 62 15.55 -13.67 -1.37
C ASN A 62 17.09 -13.61 -1.30
N PRO A 63 17.69 -12.72 -0.48
CA PRO A 63 17.04 -11.78 0.44
C PRO A 63 16.28 -10.66 -0.29
N VAL A 64 15.38 -9.97 0.43
CA VAL A 64 14.59 -8.84 -0.10
C VAL A 64 15.53 -7.82 -0.75
N GLY A 65 15.31 -7.59 -2.05
CA GLY A 65 16.15 -6.71 -2.85
C GLY A 65 15.55 -5.32 -3.02
N LYS A 66 16.15 -4.55 -3.93
CA LYS A 66 15.60 -3.28 -4.43
C LYS A 66 15.37 -3.32 -5.93
N LYS A 67 14.42 -2.53 -6.42
CA LYS A 67 14.15 -2.30 -7.85
C LYS A 67 14.09 -0.81 -8.10
N CYS A 68 15.01 -0.30 -8.92
CA CYS A 68 15.17 1.12 -9.19
C CYS A 68 14.62 1.50 -10.57
N GLY A 69 14.33 2.78 -10.78
CA GLY A 69 13.96 3.32 -12.10
C GLY A 69 12.63 2.83 -12.64
N ARG A 70 11.74 2.37 -11.76
CA ARG A 70 10.38 1.90 -12.10
C ARG A 70 9.30 2.59 -11.27
N HIS A 71 9.62 3.74 -10.71
CA HIS A 71 8.63 4.59 -10.07
C HIS A 71 7.59 5.04 -11.11
N THR A 72 6.32 5.15 -10.74
CA THR A 72 5.24 5.55 -11.66
C THR A 72 5.55 6.87 -12.36
N LEU A 73 6.00 7.89 -11.62
CA LEU A 73 6.40 9.19 -12.19
C LEU A 73 7.70 9.16 -13.02
N CYS A 74 8.43 8.04 -13.00
CA CYS A 74 9.53 7.80 -13.95
C CYS A 74 9.02 7.15 -15.24
N LEU A 75 8.06 6.24 -15.13
CA LEU A 75 7.51 5.50 -16.27
C LEU A 75 6.50 6.32 -17.07
N TYR A 76 5.72 7.14 -16.39
CA TYR A 76 4.67 7.95 -16.96
C TYR A 76 4.95 9.41 -16.64
N GLU A 77 5.08 10.21 -17.69
CA GLU A 77 5.29 11.65 -17.55
C GLU A 77 4.00 12.34 -17.10
N LYS A 78 4.16 13.37 -16.26
CA LYS A 78 3.04 14.16 -15.74
C LYS A 78 2.15 14.68 -16.87
N GLY A 79 0.86 14.41 -16.77
CA GLY A 79 -0.15 14.93 -17.69
C GLY A 79 -0.15 14.30 -19.09
N LYS A 80 0.79 13.38 -19.38
CA LYS A 80 0.77 12.60 -20.62
C LYS A 80 -0.15 11.40 -20.46
N MET A 81 -1.00 11.25 -21.47
CA MET A 81 -1.96 10.17 -21.53
C MET A 81 -1.38 9.01 -22.36
N GLY A 82 -1.51 7.80 -21.84
CA GLY A 82 -1.02 6.59 -22.47
C GLY A 82 -1.86 6.21 -23.70
N PRO A 83 -1.31 5.41 -24.62
CA PRO A 83 -2.00 5.00 -25.85
C PRO A 83 -3.24 4.14 -25.59
N ALA A 84 -3.39 3.57 -24.39
CA ALA A 84 -4.56 2.81 -23.97
C ALA A 84 -5.77 3.70 -23.65
N CYS A 85 -5.55 4.99 -23.36
CA CYS A 85 -6.57 5.94 -22.93
C CYS A 85 -7.20 6.72 -24.10
N LYS A 86 -7.30 6.14 -25.30
CA LYS A 86 -7.83 6.85 -26.48
C LYS A 86 -9.26 7.33 -26.22
N GLY A 87 -9.50 8.62 -26.41
CA GLY A 87 -10.81 9.24 -26.20
C GLY A 87 -11.13 9.60 -24.75
N SER A 88 -10.22 9.37 -23.80
CA SER A 88 -10.37 9.81 -22.42
C SER A 88 -9.98 11.28 -22.25
N VAL A 89 -10.57 11.95 -21.26
CA VAL A 89 -10.22 13.32 -20.87
C VAL A 89 -9.40 13.31 -19.58
N ASN A 90 -8.36 14.13 -19.54
CA ASN A 90 -7.56 14.35 -18.33
C ASN A 90 -8.25 15.41 -17.47
N VAL A 91 -9.12 14.98 -16.56
CA VAL A 91 -9.83 15.85 -15.61
C VAL A 91 -9.20 15.67 -14.23
N GLY A 92 -8.81 16.78 -13.61
CA GLY A 92 -8.35 16.83 -12.22
C GLY A 92 -9.52 17.01 -11.25
N PHE A 93 -9.22 16.98 -9.95
CA PHE A 93 -10.21 17.27 -8.92
C PHE A 93 -10.30 18.76 -8.62
N SER A 94 -11.51 19.28 -8.43
CA SER A 94 -11.73 20.60 -7.84
C SER A 94 -11.36 20.59 -6.34
N GLU A 95 -11.16 21.77 -5.75
CA GLU A 95 -10.85 21.86 -4.31
C GLU A 95 -12.01 21.34 -3.44
N GLU A 96 -13.25 21.53 -3.89
CA GLU A 96 -14.44 20.98 -3.24
C GLU A 96 -14.47 19.45 -3.31
N GLU A 97 -14.09 18.87 -4.45
CA GLU A 97 -14.01 17.42 -4.61
C GLU A 97 -12.89 16.82 -3.75
N LYS A 98 -11.72 17.46 -3.71
CA LYS A 98 -10.61 17.06 -2.82
C LYS A 98 -11.04 17.08 -1.35
N ALA A 99 -11.70 18.16 -0.92
CA ALA A 99 -12.21 18.30 0.43
C ALA A 99 -13.26 17.22 0.76
N ALA A 100 -14.21 16.97 -0.14
CA ALA A 100 -15.22 15.93 0.04
C ALA A 100 -14.61 14.53 0.15
N ILE A 101 -13.60 14.21 -0.67
CA ILE A 101 -12.89 12.92 -0.59
C ILE A 101 -12.22 12.77 0.78
N VAL A 102 -11.48 13.77 1.25
CA VAL A 102 -10.79 13.72 2.55
C VAL A 102 -11.80 13.61 3.70
N ASP A 103 -12.88 14.37 3.64
CA ASP A 103 -13.94 14.37 4.67
C ASP A 103 -14.60 13.00 4.81
N ILE A 104 -14.95 12.36 3.69
CA ILE A 104 -15.53 11.01 3.70
C ILE A 104 -14.55 9.99 4.28
N HIS A 105 -13.27 10.05 3.90
CA HIS A 105 -12.25 9.15 4.46
C HIS A 105 -12.10 9.35 5.97
N ASN A 106 -12.06 10.60 6.44
CA ASN A 106 -11.92 10.91 7.85
C ASN A 106 -13.16 10.51 8.66
N THR A 107 -14.36 10.67 8.10
CA THR A 107 -15.62 10.23 8.70
C THR A 107 -15.61 8.71 8.93
N VAL A 108 -15.26 7.93 7.90
CA VAL A 108 -15.20 6.46 8.01
C VAL A 108 -14.06 6.01 8.93
N ARG A 109 -12.88 6.65 8.87
CA ARG A 109 -11.76 6.36 9.78
C ARG A 109 -12.14 6.64 11.23
N ASN A 110 -12.89 7.70 11.50
CA ASN A 110 -13.38 8.04 12.83
C ASN A 110 -14.41 7.01 13.34
N LEU A 111 -15.33 6.55 12.47
CA LEU A 111 -16.30 5.49 12.79
C LEU A 111 -15.60 4.20 13.28
N VAL A 112 -14.53 3.80 12.58
CA VAL A 112 -13.71 2.65 12.97
C VAL A 112 -12.92 2.97 14.26
N ALA A 113 -12.34 4.16 14.37
CA ALA A 113 -11.52 4.55 15.51
C ALA A 113 -12.27 4.53 16.84
N THR A 114 -13.55 4.93 16.84
CA THR A 114 -14.43 4.89 18.02
C THR A 114 -14.94 3.49 18.35
N GLY A 115 -14.69 2.49 17.48
CA GLY A 115 -15.18 1.12 17.64
C GLY A 115 -16.68 0.96 17.36
N THR A 116 -17.25 1.86 16.55
CA THR A 116 -18.69 1.87 16.23
C THR A 116 -19.04 1.12 14.94
N GLU A 117 -18.04 0.66 14.18
CA GLU A 117 -18.25 -0.18 13.00
C GLU A 117 -18.53 -1.64 13.42
N SER A 118 -19.80 -2.05 13.30
CA SER A 118 -20.28 -3.36 13.75
C SER A 118 -19.97 -4.51 12.79
N ARG A 119 -19.66 -4.22 11.52
CA ARG A 119 -19.39 -5.25 10.50
C ARG A 119 -17.99 -5.86 10.70
N GLY A 120 -17.91 -7.18 10.59
CA GLY A 120 -16.65 -7.93 10.67
C GLY A 120 -16.92 -9.44 10.73
N SER A 121 -15.90 -10.25 10.44
CA SER A 121 -15.97 -11.71 10.60
C SER A 121 -14.66 -12.24 11.21
N PRO A 122 -14.61 -12.46 12.54
CA PRO A 122 -15.64 -12.13 13.53
C PRO A 122 -15.82 -10.61 13.69
N GLY A 123 -17.02 -10.15 14.11
CA GLY A 123 -17.32 -8.73 14.35
C GLY A 123 -17.37 -8.39 15.84
N PRO A 124 -17.35 -7.09 16.25
CA PRO A 124 -17.21 -5.86 15.47
C PRO A 124 -15.73 -5.42 15.26
N GLN A 125 -15.48 -4.34 14.51
CA GLN A 125 -14.14 -3.74 14.43
C GLN A 125 -13.77 -3.07 15.77
N TYR A 126 -12.57 -3.32 16.26
CA TYR A 126 -12.10 -2.75 17.53
C TYR A 126 -11.71 -1.27 17.40
N LYS A 127 -11.85 -0.53 18.50
CA LYS A 127 -11.41 0.86 18.61
C LYS A 127 -9.91 1.00 18.33
N ALA A 128 -9.53 2.09 17.67
CA ALA A 128 -8.13 2.40 17.37
C ALA A 128 -7.57 3.41 18.38
N ALA A 129 -6.35 3.16 18.89
CA ALA A 129 -5.73 4.04 19.89
C ALA A 129 -5.10 5.32 19.30
N ASN A 130 -4.77 5.34 18.00
CA ASN A 130 -4.08 6.46 17.35
C ASN A 130 -4.45 6.61 15.86
N MET A 131 -5.75 6.64 15.54
CA MET A 131 -6.20 6.85 14.16
C MET A 131 -6.21 8.36 13.84
N ARG A 132 -5.21 8.84 13.11
CA ARG A 132 -5.11 10.26 12.73
C ARG A 132 -5.98 10.62 11.53
N ALA A 133 -6.41 11.88 11.48
CA ALA A 133 -7.05 12.45 10.29
C ALA A 133 -6.06 12.49 9.11
N LEU A 134 -6.59 12.27 7.92
CA LEU A 134 -5.89 12.44 6.65
C LEU A 134 -5.97 13.90 6.20
N GLU A 135 -4.94 14.31 5.48
CA GLU A 135 -4.86 15.56 4.75
C GLU A 135 -4.58 15.25 3.28
N TRP A 136 -5.06 16.12 2.38
CA TRP A 136 -4.75 15.99 0.97
C TRP A 136 -3.24 16.17 0.73
N ASN A 137 -2.71 15.49 -0.28
CA ASN A 137 -1.30 15.62 -0.65
C ASN A 137 -1.15 15.62 -2.18
N ASP A 138 -0.73 16.76 -2.72
CA ASP A 138 -0.64 16.98 -4.17
C ASP A 138 0.37 16.05 -4.86
N GLU A 139 1.45 15.66 -4.18
CA GLU A 139 2.43 14.70 -4.72
C GLU A 139 1.80 13.31 -4.92
N LEU A 140 0.98 12.87 -3.95
CA LEU A 140 0.24 11.61 -4.05
C LEU A 140 -0.88 11.67 -5.09
N GLU A 141 -1.57 12.82 -5.22
CA GLU A 141 -2.53 13.05 -6.29
C GLU A 141 -1.85 12.91 -7.65
N GLU A 142 -0.72 13.57 -7.85
CA GLU A 142 0.00 13.55 -9.12
C GLU A 142 0.51 12.15 -9.47
N LEU A 143 0.99 11.41 -8.46
CA LEU A 143 1.38 10.02 -8.59
C LEU A 143 0.21 9.15 -9.03
N ALA A 144 -0.94 9.26 -8.34
CA ALA A 144 -2.14 8.50 -8.64
C ALA A 144 -2.68 8.84 -10.04
N ARG A 145 -2.70 10.12 -10.39
CA ARG A 145 -3.14 10.60 -11.70
C ARG A 145 -2.25 10.07 -12.81
N SER A 146 -0.92 10.13 -12.64
CA SER A 146 0.03 9.63 -13.64
C SER A 146 -0.06 8.10 -13.81
N CYS A 147 -0.36 7.37 -12.72
CA CYS A 147 -0.67 5.94 -12.78
C CYS A 147 -1.89 5.66 -13.67
N VAL A 148 -3.00 6.36 -13.43
CA VAL A 148 -4.25 6.17 -14.18
C VAL A 148 -4.07 6.58 -15.64
N LEU A 149 -3.54 7.77 -15.90
CA LEU A 149 -3.35 8.29 -17.26
C LEU A 149 -2.32 7.49 -18.06
N GLY A 150 -1.29 6.96 -17.42
CA GLY A 150 -0.24 6.20 -18.10
C GLY A 150 -0.70 4.82 -18.56
N GLY A 151 -1.54 4.16 -17.76
CA GLY A 151 -1.95 2.78 -17.98
C GLY A 151 -3.33 2.58 -18.58
N CYS A 152 -4.31 3.46 -18.27
CA CYS A 152 -5.76 3.19 -18.43
C CYS A 152 -6.13 1.72 -18.17
N SER A 153 -5.50 1.16 -17.15
CA SER A 153 -5.69 -0.19 -16.68
C SER A 153 -6.15 -0.11 -15.23
N ASN A 154 -6.96 -1.08 -14.80
CA ASN A 154 -7.46 -1.20 -13.44
C ASN A 154 -6.33 -0.94 -12.42
N ALA A 155 -6.60 -0.13 -11.38
CA ALA A 155 -5.62 0.50 -10.47
C ALA A 155 -4.56 -0.44 -9.84
N TYR A 156 -4.78 -1.75 -9.87
CA TYR A 156 -3.91 -2.78 -9.31
C TYR A 156 -2.55 -2.94 -9.99
N THR A 157 -2.38 -2.53 -11.25
CA THR A 157 -1.13 -2.81 -12.01
C THR A 157 0.04 -1.90 -11.64
N ALA A 158 -0.19 -0.72 -11.06
CA ALA A 158 0.86 0.25 -10.75
C ALA A 158 0.91 0.71 -9.27
N MET A 159 -0.12 0.44 -8.46
CA MET A 159 -0.14 0.78 -7.01
C MET A 159 0.60 -0.18 -6.08
N THR A 160 1.27 -1.22 -6.60
CA THR A 160 2.07 -2.17 -5.78
C THR A 160 3.25 -1.54 -5.02
N SER A 161 3.45 -0.21 -5.12
CA SER A 161 4.50 0.52 -4.39
C SER A 161 4.01 1.66 -3.47
N ALA A 162 2.73 2.01 -3.45
CA ALA A 162 2.26 3.23 -2.77
C ALA A 162 1.49 3.01 -1.44
N GLU A 163 0.96 1.81 -1.18
CA GLU A 163 0.05 1.63 -0.02
C GLU A 163 0.74 1.34 1.33
N THR A 164 2.06 1.32 1.43
CA THR A 164 2.69 0.86 2.69
C THR A 164 3.11 1.96 3.68
N LEU A 165 3.07 3.26 3.37
CA LEU A 165 3.70 4.26 4.27
C LEU A 165 3.08 5.67 4.33
N LYS A 166 1.75 5.80 4.46
CA LYS A 166 1.14 6.96 5.15
C LYS A 166 0.04 6.58 6.15
N SER A 167 0.21 5.42 6.77
CA SER A 167 -0.44 5.08 8.04
C SER A 167 0.55 4.31 8.90
N ILE A 168 1.69 4.92 9.21
CA ILE A 168 2.46 4.51 10.39
C ILE A 168 1.86 5.26 11.58
N LEU A 169 1.33 4.49 12.52
CA LEU A 169 1.18 4.77 13.95
C LEU A 169 0.85 6.22 14.33
#